data_AF-A0A945C508-F1
#
_entry.id   AF-A0A945C508-F1
#
_cell.length_a   1.000
_cell.length_b   1.000
_cell.length_c   1.000
_cell.angle_alpha   90.00
_cell.angle_beta   90.00
_cell.angle_gamma   90.00
#
_symmetry.space_group_name_H-M   'P 1'
#
loop_
_entity.id
_entity.type
_entity.pdbx_description
1 polymer ?
#
loop_
_entity_poly.entity_id
_entity_poly.type
_entity_poly.pdbx_seq_one_letter_code
_entity_poly.pdbx_strand_id
1 'polypeptide(L)'
;MAIPVGFTLVELLVVIAIIGILSSVAVINLNSARDKAKEAAVLGWLDSIQAEILLCLDNGNELLCDDEGVMPCTDVGVPTGVNDPTPICDGSSVVWLDIDNEYSDWSYDSVFTSSSSDMTWVTSASNLTRNIRCTENGCVVTTL
;
A
#
# COMPACT_ATOMS: atom_id res chain seq x y z
N MET A 1 38.78 41.55 -27.63
CA MET A 1 38.13 41.16 -26.36
C MET A 1 36.63 41.33 -26.56
N ALA A 2 35.92 40.23 -26.82
CA ALA A 2 34.48 40.26 -27.09
C ALA A 2 33.72 40.18 -25.76
N ILE A 3 32.81 41.11 -25.53
CA ILE A 3 31.90 41.08 -24.38
C ILE A 3 30.80 40.07 -24.72
N PRO A 4 30.60 39.00 -23.93
CA PRO A 4 29.48 38.09 -24.13
C PRO A 4 28.18 38.89 -23.99
N VAL A 5 27.33 38.81 -25.00
CA VAL A 5 25.99 39.41 -24.99
C VAL A 5 25.20 38.81 -23.83
N GLY A 6 24.86 39.64 -22.85
CA GLY A 6 24.13 39.24 -21.65
C GLY A 6 22.69 38.86 -21.98
N PHE A 7 22.17 37.85 -21.27
CA PHE A 7 20.78 37.42 -21.34
C PHE A 7 19.83 38.60 -21.07
N THR A 8 18.79 38.77 -21.89
CA THR A 8 17.84 39.88 -21.69
C THR A 8 16.85 39.52 -20.58
N LEU A 9 16.38 40.54 -19.84
CA LEU A 9 15.33 40.37 -18.83
C LEU A 9 14.04 39.79 -19.43
N VAL A 10 13.75 40.11 -20.69
CA VAL A 10 12.56 39.63 -21.40
C VAL A 10 12.69 38.15 -21.75
N GLU A 11 13.87 37.68 -22.16
CA GLU A 11 14.12 36.27 -22.39
C GLU A 11 13.93 35.44 -21.11
N LEU A 12 14.44 35.94 -19.97
CA LEU A 12 14.25 35.25 -18.70
C LEU A 12 12.79 35.25 -18.25
N LEU A 13 12.06 36.35 -18.49
CA LEU A 13 10.65 36.49 -18.14
C LEU A 13 9.75 35.56 -18.96
N VAL A 14 10.01 35.40 -20.26
CA VAL A 14 9.20 34.48 -21.09
C VAL A 14 9.43 33.02 -20.72
N VAL A 15 10.65 32.66 -20.30
CA VAL A 15 10.98 31.29 -19.90
C VAL A 15 10.23 30.88 -18.63
N ILE A 16 10.22 31.73 -17.60
CA ILE A 16 9.46 31.43 -16.38
C ILE A 16 7.96 31.38 -16.64
N ALA A 17 7.45 32.18 -17.59
CA ALA A 17 6.04 32.16 -17.99
C ALA A 17 5.67 30.81 -18.64
N ILE A 18 6.52 30.28 -19.52
CA ILE A 18 6.29 28.99 -20.18
C ILE A 18 6.45 27.83 -19.18
N ILE A 19 7.47 27.84 -18.32
CA ILE A 19 7.66 26.82 -17.27
C ILE A 19 6.45 26.78 -16.33
N GLY A 20 5.88 27.93 -15.97
CA GLY A 20 4.70 28.02 -15.13
C GLY A 20 3.46 27.35 -15.75
N ILE A 21 3.26 27.50 -17.06
CA ILE A 21 2.13 26.85 -17.76
C ILE A 21 2.36 25.34 -17.81
N LEU A 22 3.56 24.90 -18.20
CA LEU A 22 3.88 23.47 -18.32
C LEU A 22 3.85 22.74 -16.97
N SER A 23 4.28 23.40 -15.88
CA SER A 23 4.28 22.79 -14.55
C SER A 23 2.87 22.55 -14.02
N SER A 24 1.91 23.42 -14.31
CA SER A 24 0.53 23.28 -13.85
C SER A 24 -0.14 21.98 -14.35
N VAL A 25 0.08 21.63 -15.62
CA VAL A 25 -0.47 20.41 -16.23
C VAL A 25 0.27 19.16 -15.75
N ALA A 26 1.59 19.26 -15.56
CA ALA A 26 2.41 18.14 -15.12
C ALA A 26 2.05 17.66 -13.70
N VAL A 27 1.72 18.59 -12.78
CA VAL A 27 1.39 18.26 -11.38
C VAL A 27 0.13 17.41 -11.26
N ILE A 28 -0.91 17.68 -12.05
CA ILE A 28 -2.16 16.91 -12.03
C ILE A 28 -1.90 15.45 -12.43
N ASN A 29 -1.14 15.25 -13.50
CA ASN A 29 -0.78 13.92 -13.97
C ASN A 29 0.11 13.17 -12.96
N LEU A 30 1.03 13.88 -12.30
CA LEU A 30 1.92 13.30 -11.31
C LEU A 30 1.17 12.83 -10.06
N ASN A 31 0.17 13.58 -9.59
CA ASN A 31 -0.64 13.15 -8.44
C ASN A 31 -1.38 11.84 -8.75
N SER A 32 -2.08 11.75 -9.89
CA SER A 32 -2.76 10.51 -10.27
C SER A 32 -1.79 9.34 -10.45
N ALA A 33 -0.58 9.58 -10.98
CA ALA A 33 0.44 8.54 -11.09
C ALA A 33 0.96 8.06 -9.72
N ARG A 34 1.11 8.97 -8.74
CA ARG A 34 1.50 8.62 -7.37
C ARG A 34 0.43 7.80 -6.67
N ASP A 35 -0.84 8.14 -6.84
CA ASP A 35 -1.95 7.39 -6.23
C ASP A 35 -2.01 5.97 -6.79
N LYS A 36 -1.84 5.81 -8.10
CA LYS A 36 -1.73 4.49 -8.75
C LYS A 36 -0.49 3.71 -8.30
N ALA A 37 0.63 4.38 -8.04
CA ALA A 37 1.84 3.74 -7.53
C ALA A 37 1.65 3.21 -6.11
N LYS A 38 0.98 3.98 -5.23
CA LYS A 38 0.60 3.52 -3.88
C LYS A 38 -0.31 2.30 -3.95
N GLU A 39 -1.34 2.34 -4.80
CA GLU A 39 -2.25 1.20 -5.02
C GLU A 39 -1.48 -0.05 -5.47
N ALA A 40 -0.58 0.09 -6.44
CA ALA A 40 0.23 -1.02 -6.93
C ALA A 40 1.19 -1.56 -5.87
N ALA A 41 1.73 -0.71 -4.99
CA ALA A 41 2.61 -1.12 -3.91
C ALA A 41 1.85 -1.92 -2.84
N VAL A 42 0.68 -1.44 -2.41
CA VAL A 42 -0.20 -2.17 -1.47
C VAL A 42 -0.63 -3.50 -2.07
N LEU A 43 -1.09 -3.51 -3.32
CA LEU A 43 -1.46 -4.74 -4.02
C LEU A 43 -0.29 -5.72 -4.10
N GLY A 44 0.90 -5.24 -4.49
CA GLY A 44 2.10 -6.06 -4.60
C GLY A 44 2.53 -6.65 -3.27
N TRP A 45 2.36 -5.91 -2.16
CA TRP A 45 2.61 -6.43 -0.83
C TRP A 45 1.62 -7.55 -0.46
N LEU A 46 0.31 -7.30 -0.60
CA LEU A 46 -0.72 -8.29 -0.30
C LEU A 46 -0.59 -9.55 -1.15
N ASP A 47 -0.11 -9.43 -2.38
CA ASP A 47 0.20 -10.57 -3.24
C ASP A 47 1.44 -11.34 -2.78
N SER A 48 2.47 -10.63 -2.32
CA SER A 48 3.73 -11.23 -1.86
C SER A 48 3.57 -12.09 -0.60
N ILE A 49 2.65 -11.71 0.28
CA ILE A 49 2.42 -12.43 1.55
C ILE A 49 1.53 -13.67 1.40
N GLN A 50 0.88 -13.90 0.26
CA GLN A 50 -0.02 -15.04 0.05
C GLN A 50 0.67 -16.38 0.29
N ALA A 51 1.91 -16.51 -0.19
CA ALA A 51 2.67 -17.74 -0.03
C ALA A 51 2.94 -18.05 1.44
N GLU A 52 3.24 -17.03 2.23
CA GLU A 52 3.48 -17.17 3.67
C GLU A 52 2.17 -17.50 4.41
N ILE A 53 1.07 -16.84 4.05
CA ILE A 53 -0.25 -17.13 4.62
C ILE A 53 -0.63 -18.59 4.37
N LEU A 54 -0.43 -19.10 3.14
CA LEU A 54 -0.73 -20.49 2.83
C LEU A 54 0.14 -21.47 3.62
N LEU A 55 1.44 -21.19 3.73
CA LEU A 55 2.36 -21.99 4.54
C LEU A 55 1.98 -21.97 6.02
N CYS A 56 1.50 -20.83 6.52
CA CYS A 56 1.01 -20.70 7.87
C CYS A 56 -0.19 -21.61 8.16
N LEU A 57 -1.20 -21.55 7.30
CA LEU A 57 -2.41 -22.35 7.43
C LEU A 57 -2.12 -23.85 7.28
N ASP A 58 -1.19 -24.22 6.39
CA ASP A 58 -0.75 -25.61 6.20
C ASP A 58 -0.07 -26.19 7.46
N ASN A 59 0.65 -25.34 8.22
CA ASN A 59 1.20 -25.72 9.51
C ASN A 59 0.16 -25.83 10.64
N GLY A 60 -1.12 -25.54 10.36
CA GLY A 60 -2.20 -25.56 11.35
C GLY A 60 -2.30 -24.29 12.19
N ASN A 61 -1.52 -23.25 11.86
CA ASN A 61 -1.53 -21.97 12.56
C ASN A 61 -2.60 -21.04 11.95
N GLU A 62 -3.11 -20.12 12.76
CA GLU A 62 -3.99 -19.04 12.30
C GLU A 62 -3.17 -17.76 12.08
N LEU A 63 -3.69 -16.85 11.24
CA LEU A 63 -3.05 -15.56 11.02
C LEU A 63 -3.15 -14.70 12.27
N LEU A 64 -2.13 -13.90 12.54
CA LEU A 64 -2.09 -12.95 13.66
C LEU A 64 -2.33 -11.53 13.15
N CYS A 65 -3.11 -10.73 13.87
CA CYS A 65 -3.46 -9.35 13.46
C CYS A 65 -3.51 -8.34 14.61
N ASP A 66 -3.03 -8.69 15.81
CA ASP A 66 -2.90 -7.73 16.91
C ASP A 66 -1.43 -7.35 17.18
N ASP A 67 -1.23 -6.18 17.81
CA ASP A 67 0.09 -5.59 18.10
C ASP A 67 1.01 -6.48 18.95
N GLU A 68 0.48 -7.53 19.59
CA GLU A 68 1.28 -8.48 20.36
C GLU A 68 1.60 -9.77 19.58
N GLY A 69 0.94 -10.02 18.43
CA GLY A 69 1.11 -11.26 17.69
C GLY A 69 0.68 -12.49 18.49
N VAL A 70 -0.35 -12.35 19.32
CA VAL A 70 -0.80 -13.42 20.24
C VAL A 70 -2.24 -13.84 19.95
N MET A 71 -3.04 -13.03 19.26
CA MET A 71 -4.42 -13.37 18.95
C MET A 71 -4.63 -13.68 17.46
N PRO A 72 -5.28 -14.81 17.15
CA PRO A 72 -5.63 -15.12 15.78
C PRO A 72 -6.69 -14.19 15.21
N CYS A 73 -6.66 -14.00 13.90
CA CYS A 73 -7.66 -13.28 13.12
C CYS A 73 -8.92 -14.12 12.96
N THR A 74 -9.62 -14.34 14.07
CA THR A 74 -10.85 -15.14 14.11
C THR A 74 -12.09 -14.29 13.85
N ASP A 75 -12.04 -13.00 14.17
CA ASP A 75 -13.10 -12.03 13.87
C ASP A 75 -12.49 -10.66 13.62
N VAL A 76 -12.73 -10.14 12.41
CA VAL A 76 -12.63 -8.73 12.03
C VAL A 76 -11.46 -8.00 12.74
N GLY A 77 -10.23 -8.47 12.53
CA GLY A 77 -9.02 -7.92 13.16
C GLY A 77 -8.23 -7.08 12.17
N VAL A 78 -8.06 -5.78 12.43
CA VAL A 78 -7.16 -4.94 11.63
C VAL A 78 -5.76 -5.14 12.21
N PRO A 79 -4.72 -5.47 11.42
CA PRO A 79 -3.34 -5.25 11.82
C PRO A 79 -3.11 -3.74 11.90
N THR A 80 -3.65 -3.09 12.93
CA THR A 80 -3.39 -1.70 13.23
C THR A 80 -1.98 -1.64 13.76
N GLY A 81 -1.06 -1.12 12.96
CA GLY A 81 0.29 -0.88 13.45
C GLY A 81 0.27 0.21 14.51
N VAL A 82 0.67 -0.13 15.74
CA VAL A 82 1.47 0.80 16.54
C VAL A 82 2.90 0.28 16.63
N ASN A 83 3.73 0.68 15.66
CA ASN A 83 5.20 0.69 15.72
C ASN A 83 5.94 -0.66 15.89
N ASP A 84 5.24 -1.78 16.04
CA ASP A 84 5.86 -3.10 16.17
C ASP A 84 5.46 -4.01 14.98
N PRO A 85 6.44 -4.58 14.26
CA PRO A 85 6.16 -5.43 13.11
C PRO A 85 5.52 -6.74 13.58
N THR A 86 4.23 -6.91 13.30
CA THR A 86 3.46 -8.09 13.68
C THR A 86 3.74 -9.23 12.69
N PRO A 87 4.22 -10.41 13.14
CA PRO A 87 4.43 -11.54 12.25
C PRO A 87 3.10 -12.03 11.67
N ILE A 88 3.11 -12.56 10.45
CA ILE A 88 1.90 -13.08 9.79
C ILE A 88 1.29 -14.21 10.61
N CYS A 89 2.13 -15.05 11.21
CA CYS A 89 1.72 -16.00 12.24
C CYS A 89 2.91 -16.50 13.09
N ASP A 90 2.63 -17.32 14.09
CA ASP A 90 3.65 -17.85 15.00
C ASP A 90 4.78 -18.56 14.24
N GLY A 91 6.02 -18.11 14.46
CA GLY A 91 7.22 -18.59 13.78
C GLY A 91 7.51 -17.99 12.40
N SER A 92 6.64 -17.13 11.85
CA SER A 92 6.92 -16.44 10.59
C SER A 92 7.91 -15.30 10.79
N SER A 93 8.87 -15.16 9.86
CA SER A 93 9.74 -13.98 9.76
C SER A 93 9.16 -12.88 8.87
N VAL A 94 8.05 -13.18 8.18
CA VAL A 94 7.32 -12.21 7.37
C VAL A 94 6.31 -11.53 8.29
N VAL A 95 6.26 -10.22 8.19
CA VAL A 95 5.43 -9.37 9.03
C VAL A 95 4.35 -8.70 8.19
N TRP A 96 3.31 -8.15 8.79
CA TRP A 96 2.39 -7.28 8.07
C TRP A 96 3.07 -5.96 7.73
N LEU A 97 2.78 -5.41 6.55
CA LEU A 97 3.22 -4.05 6.20
C LEU A 97 2.41 -3.07 7.01
N ASP A 98 3.06 -2.07 7.58
CA ASP A 98 2.39 -0.93 8.20
C ASP A 98 1.85 0.01 7.10
N ILE A 99 0.69 -0.34 6.55
CA ILE A 99 0.05 0.41 5.47
C ILE A 99 -0.34 1.81 5.95
N ASP A 100 -0.79 1.95 7.19
CA ASP A 100 -1.30 3.22 7.73
C ASP A 100 -0.19 4.29 7.83
N ASN A 101 1.03 3.89 8.21
CA ASN A 101 2.16 4.82 8.30
C ASN A 101 2.92 4.98 6.97
N GLU A 102 3.03 3.94 6.15
CA GLU A 102 3.72 4.01 4.85
C GLU A 102 2.87 4.71 3.78
N TYR A 103 1.54 4.49 3.82
CA TYR A 103 0.58 5.01 2.86
C TYR A 103 -0.62 5.62 3.59
N SER A 104 -0.48 6.83 4.11
CA SER A 104 -1.49 7.56 4.93
C SER A 104 -2.93 7.64 4.42
N ASP A 105 -3.17 7.35 3.14
CA ASP A 105 -4.51 7.35 2.53
C ASP A 105 -5.16 5.95 2.50
N TRP A 106 -4.34 4.92 2.68
CA TRP A 106 -4.71 3.52 2.71
C TRP A 106 -4.74 3.03 4.15
N SER A 107 -5.67 2.14 4.43
CA SER A 107 -5.70 1.40 5.67
C SER A 107 -6.10 -0.04 5.41
N TYR A 108 -5.70 -0.92 6.31
CA TYR A 108 -6.29 -2.25 6.35
C TYR A 108 -7.80 -2.13 6.64
N ASP A 109 -8.59 -2.97 5.96
CA ASP A 109 -10.01 -3.12 6.25
C ASP A 109 -10.15 -4.01 7.50
N SER A 110 -11.29 -3.94 8.15
CA SER A 110 -11.58 -4.75 9.31
C SER A 110 -11.76 -6.23 8.99
N VAL A 111 -11.95 -6.63 7.73
CA VAL A 111 -12.15 -8.04 7.35
C VAL A 111 -10.82 -8.78 7.18
N PHE A 112 -10.27 -9.27 8.29
CA PHE A 112 -9.27 -10.35 8.31
C PHE A 112 -9.86 -11.57 8.97
N THR A 113 -9.87 -12.67 8.23
CA THR A 113 -10.36 -13.95 8.73
C THR A 113 -9.47 -15.04 8.17
N SER A 114 -9.09 -16.00 8.98
CA SER A 114 -8.38 -17.20 8.53
C SER A 114 -8.92 -18.46 9.19
N SER A 115 -9.06 -19.54 8.43
CA SER A 115 -9.37 -20.89 8.91
C SER A 115 -8.24 -21.82 8.52
N SER A 116 -7.48 -22.32 9.51
CA SER A 116 -6.42 -23.30 9.28
C SER A 116 -6.98 -24.67 8.88
N SER A 117 -8.20 -25.01 9.34
CA SER A 117 -8.88 -26.25 8.95
C SER A 117 -9.40 -26.25 7.51
N ASP A 118 -9.86 -25.11 7.01
CA ASP A 118 -10.39 -24.97 5.64
C ASP A 118 -9.37 -24.36 4.66
N MET A 119 -8.17 -24.02 5.14
CA MET A 119 -7.13 -23.28 4.40
C MET A 119 -7.66 -22.02 3.71
N THR A 120 -8.63 -21.34 4.31
CA THR A 120 -9.26 -20.14 3.73
C THR A 120 -8.80 -18.90 4.47
N TRP A 121 -8.65 -17.81 3.74
CA TRP A 121 -8.26 -16.53 4.33
C TRP A 121 -8.75 -15.35 3.50
N VAL A 122 -8.93 -14.22 4.16
CA VAL A 122 -9.26 -12.94 3.51
C VAL A 122 -8.40 -11.86 4.13
N THR A 123 -7.74 -11.06 3.29
CA THR A 123 -7.16 -9.77 3.67
C THR A 123 -7.79 -8.69 2.80
N SER A 124 -7.98 -7.50 3.37
CA SER A 124 -8.40 -6.35 2.60
C SER A 124 -7.74 -5.08 3.08
N ALA A 125 -7.48 -4.18 2.14
CA ALA A 125 -7.03 -2.82 2.39
C ALA A 125 -7.82 -1.87 1.51
N SER A 126 -8.16 -0.69 2.02
CA SER A 126 -8.96 0.28 1.29
C SER A 126 -8.48 1.70 1.52
N ASN A 127 -8.83 2.57 0.59
CA ASN A 127 -8.78 4.02 0.76
C ASN A 127 -10.17 4.59 0.44
N LEU A 128 -10.31 5.91 0.33
CA LEU A 128 -11.60 6.56 0.06
C LEU A 128 -12.25 6.22 -1.30
N THR A 129 -11.56 5.55 -2.22
CA THR A 129 -12.03 5.33 -3.60
C THR A 129 -11.83 3.89 -4.09
N ARG A 130 -10.93 3.13 -3.45
CA ARG A 130 -10.47 1.81 -3.89
C ARG A 130 -10.46 0.85 -2.72
N ASN A 131 -10.79 -0.40 -3.00
CA ASN A 131 -10.67 -1.53 -2.08
C ASN A 131 -9.90 -2.64 -2.78
N ILE A 132 -8.88 -3.18 -2.13
CA ILE A 132 -8.13 -4.36 -2.54
C ILE A 132 -8.54 -5.48 -1.60
N ARG A 133 -9.05 -6.57 -2.16
CA ARG A 133 -9.40 -7.78 -1.41
C ARG A 133 -8.63 -8.95 -1.98
N CYS A 134 -7.87 -9.65 -1.15
CA CYS A 134 -7.19 -10.87 -1.54
C CYS A 134 -7.72 -12.07 -0.76
N THR A 135 -7.86 -13.19 -1.46
CA THR A 135 -8.22 -14.50 -0.90
C THR A 135 -7.31 -15.56 -1.51
N GLU A 136 -7.55 -16.84 -1.20
CA GLU A 136 -6.84 -17.97 -1.80
C GLU A 136 -6.90 -18.03 -3.35
N ASN A 137 -7.84 -17.29 -3.98
CA ASN A 137 -7.98 -17.23 -5.43
C ASN A 137 -7.29 -16.00 -6.06
N GLY A 138 -6.59 -15.20 -5.25
CA GLY A 138 -5.85 -14.01 -5.66
C GLY A 138 -6.48 -12.69 -5.20
N CYS A 139 -5.88 -11.59 -5.65
CA CYS A 139 -6.27 -10.23 -5.31
C CYS A 139 -7.17 -9.58 -6.36
N VAL A 140 -8.24 -8.92 -5.92
CA VAL A 140 -9.15 -8.15 -6.76
C VAL A 140 -9.21 -6.71 -6.26
N VAL A 141 -9.06 -5.76 -7.18
CA VAL A 141 -9.24 -4.32 -6.90
C VAL A 141 -10.62 -3.88 -7.34
N THR A 142 -11.37 -3.26 -6.43
CA THR A 142 -12.73 -2.76 -6.64
C THR A 142 -12.76 -1.26 -6.33
N THR A 143 -13.66 -0.53 -6.98
CA THR A 143 -13.97 0.86 -6.63
C THR A 143 -15.10 0.91 -5.62
N LEU A 144 -14.98 1.77 -4.62
CA LEU A 144 -16.00 1.97 -3.58
C LEU A 144 -17.22 2.76 -4.08
#